data_AF-A0A9Q0ZQD8-F1
#
_entry.id   AF-A0A9Q0ZQD8-F1
#
_cell.length_a   1.000
_cell.length_b   1.000
_cell.length_c   1.000
_cell.angle_alpha   90.00
_cell.angle_beta   90.00
_cell.angle_gamma   90.00
#
_symmetry.space_group_name_H-M   'P 1'
#
loop_
_entity.id
_entity.type
_entity.pdbx_description
1 polymer ?
#
loop_
_entity_poly.entity_id
_entity_poly.type
_entity_poly.pdbx_seq_one_letter_code
_entity_poly.pdbx_strand_id
1 'polypeptide(L)'
;MALELLHLSIFFLLLAKLSLSYEPRNHEVEALISIREALQDPHGVLSNWDEDSVDPCSWAMITCSPDNLVICLGAPSQSLSGTLSGSIGNLTNLRQVLLQNNNISGQIPPELGTLSKLQTLDISNNRFSSVVPDSLGQLNSLQYLRLNNNSLSGPFPVSLAKIPQLVFLDLSYNNLSGPVPKFPARTFNVAGNPLICGSSSTEGCSGSANAGPLPFSLETSPGKHKSKKLAFALGLSLSLVSLFFLALGILWHRRKQKGQILLNINDKREEGLISLGNLRNFTFRELQIATDNFCSKNILGTGGFGNVYKGKLGDRTMVAVKRLKDMTGTAGESQFRTELEMISLAVHRHLLRLIGYCATSNERLLVYPYMSNGSVASRLRGWVLVCLIQLLS
;
A
#
# COMPACT_ATOMS: atom_id res chain seq x y z
N MET A 1 48.19 -55.03 -21.54
CA MET A 1 48.29 -53.81 -22.36
C MET A 1 46.98 -53.44 -23.06
N ALA A 2 46.68 -53.96 -24.27
CA ALA A 2 45.58 -53.43 -25.10
C ALA A 2 44.20 -53.42 -24.41
N LEU A 3 43.85 -54.49 -23.68
CA LEU A 3 42.57 -54.58 -22.96
C LEU A 3 42.51 -53.63 -21.74
N GLU A 4 43.63 -53.38 -21.07
CA GLU A 4 43.71 -52.48 -19.91
C GLU A 4 43.60 -51.02 -20.33
N LEU A 5 44.16 -50.65 -21.49
CA LEU A 5 43.97 -49.33 -22.09
C LEU A 5 42.50 -49.08 -22.47
N LEU A 6 41.77 -50.13 -22.87
CA LEU A 6 40.32 -50.05 -23.11
C LEU A 6 39.56 -49.86 -21.79
N HIS A 7 39.90 -50.58 -20.72
CA HIS A 7 39.28 -50.38 -19.40
C HIS A 7 39.60 -49.00 -18.80
N LEU A 8 40.83 -48.49 -18.94
CA LEU A 8 41.16 -47.12 -18.50
C LEU A 8 40.40 -46.06 -19.29
N SER A 9 40.28 -46.20 -20.62
CA SER A 9 39.54 -45.23 -21.44
C SER A 9 38.03 -45.26 -21.17
N ILE A 10 37.44 -46.43 -20.95
CA ILE A 10 36.04 -46.56 -20.49
C ILE A 10 35.86 -45.96 -19.10
N PHE A 11 36.80 -46.17 -18.17
CA PHE A 11 36.76 -45.58 -16.83
C PHE A 11 36.88 -44.04 -16.87
N PHE A 12 37.77 -43.49 -17.71
CA PHE A 12 37.85 -42.05 -17.98
C PHE A 12 36.57 -41.50 -18.65
N LEU A 13 35.93 -42.26 -19.55
CA LEU A 13 34.65 -41.88 -20.16
C LEU A 13 33.46 -41.98 -19.20
N LEU A 14 33.53 -42.80 -18.15
CA LEU A 14 32.58 -42.76 -17.03
C LEU A 14 32.87 -41.56 -16.10
N LEU A 15 34.13 -41.31 -15.75
CA LEU A 15 34.50 -40.15 -14.92
C LEU A 15 34.15 -38.81 -15.60
N ALA A 16 34.37 -38.70 -16.92
CA ALA A 16 33.95 -37.54 -17.73
C ALA A 16 32.42 -37.43 -17.92
N LYS A 17 31.64 -38.43 -17.47
CA LYS A 17 30.18 -38.37 -17.32
C LYS A 17 29.72 -38.14 -15.88
N LEU A 18 30.56 -38.43 -14.88
CA LEU A 18 30.33 -38.07 -13.48
C LEU A 18 30.72 -36.62 -13.19
N SER A 19 31.54 -35.99 -14.03
CA SER A 19 31.57 -34.54 -14.16
C SER A 19 30.30 -34.03 -14.86
N LEU A 20 29.17 -34.07 -14.15
CA LEU A 20 28.19 -33.00 -14.29
C LEU A 20 28.93 -31.69 -14.02
N SER A 21 28.59 -30.60 -14.72
CA SER A 21 28.92 -29.29 -14.17
C SER A 21 28.15 -29.17 -12.85
N TYR A 22 28.87 -28.91 -11.76
CA TYR A 22 28.24 -28.42 -10.54
C TYR A 22 27.91 -26.95 -10.78
N GLU A 23 26.91 -26.73 -11.63
CA GLU A 23 26.30 -25.42 -11.84
C GLU A 23 25.76 -24.96 -10.48
N PRO A 24 26.21 -23.82 -9.92
CA PRO A 24 25.79 -23.39 -8.60
C PRO A 24 24.29 -23.07 -8.65
N ARG A 25 23.47 -23.97 -8.11
CA ARG A 25 22.01 -23.93 -8.21
C ARG A 25 21.49 -22.60 -7.66
N ASN A 26 20.57 -21.99 -8.39
CA ASN A 26 20.14 -20.63 -8.11
C ASN A 26 19.36 -20.57 -6.79
N HIS A 27 19.98 -20.01 -5.75
CA HIS A 27 19.36 -19.88 -4.41
C HIS A 27 18.00 -19.16 -4.42
N GLU A 28 17.73 -18.26 -5.38
CA GLU A 28 16.42 -17.62 -5.52
C GLU A 28 15.36 -18.59 -6.10
N VAL A 29 15.77 -19.51 -6.99
CA VAL A 29 14.92 -20.61 -7.50
C VAL A 29 14.61 -21.60 -6.37
N GLU A 30 15.60 -22.08 -5.63
CA GLU A 30 15.39 -23.04 -4.53
C GLU A 30 14.48 -22.47 -3.43
N ALA A 31 14.68 -21.20 -3.08
CA ALA A 31 13.86 -20.51 -2.09
C ALA A 31 12.40 -20.37 -2.55
N LEU A 32 12.16 -20.06 -3.83
CA LEU A 32 10.83 -19.95 -4.39
C LEU A 32 10.14 -21.31 -4.56
N ILE A 33 10.84 -22.36 -5.00
CA ILE A 33 10.27 -23.72 -5.03
C ILE A 33 9.83 -24.15 -3.63
N SER A 34 10.66 -23.93 -2.60
CA SER A 34 10.30 -24.21 -1.21
C SER A 34 9.08 -23.40 -0.71
N ILE A 35 8.87 -22.18 -1.22
CA ILE A 35 7.64 -21.40 -0.94
C ILE A 35 6.43 -22.01 -1.66
N ARG A 36 6.58 -22.43 -2.91
CA ARG A 36 5.53 -23.08 -3.71
C ARG A 36 5.08 -24.42 -3.11
N GLU A 37 6.00 -25.23 -2.59
CA GLU A 37 5.68 -26.49 -1.92
C GLU A 37 4.94 -26.30 -0.60
N ALA A 38 5.24 -25.22 0.14
CA ALA A 38 4.57 -24.88 1.39
C ALA A 38 3.16 -24.27 1.17
N LEU A 39 2.88 -23.81 -0.05
CA LEU A 39 1.61 -23.22 -0.46
C LEU A 39 0.71 -24.24 -1.17
N GLN A 40 -0.59 -24.06 -1.01
CA GLN A 40 -1.62 -24.83 -1.72
C GLN A 40 -2.26 -23.91 -2.76
N ASP A 41 -2.13 -24.27 -4.03
CA ASP A 41 -2.61 -23.49 -5.17
C ASP A 41 -3.81 -24.18 -5.84
N PRO A 42 -5.05 -23.77 -5.54
CA PRO A 42 -6.25 -24.38 -6.11
C PRO A 42 -6.52 -23.96 -7.57
N HIS A 43 -5.70 -23.07 -8.15
CA HIS A 43 -5.96 -22.43 -9.44
C HIS A 43 -4.79 -22.54 -10.45
N GLY A 44 -3.64 -23.07 -10.03
CA GLY A 44 -2.45 -23.23 -10.87
C GLY A 44 -1.78 -21.90 -11.22
N VAL A 45 -1.90 -20.87 -10.38
CA VAL A 45 -1.26 -19.56 -10.60
C VAL A 45 0.26 -19.61 -10.41
N LEU A 46 0.78 -20.62 -9.71
CA LEU A 46 2.20 -20.94 -9.52
C LEU A 46 2.65 -22.12 -10.41
N SER A 47 1.87 -22.48 -11.45
CA SER A 47 2.14 -23.68 -12.25
C SER A 47 3.36 -23.56 -13.16
N ASN A 48 3.82 -22.35 -13.49
CA ASN A 48 5.00 -22.11 -14.32
C ASN A 48 6.29 -21.85 -13.52
N TRP A 49 6.26 -22.11 -12.21
CA TRP A 49 7.45 -22.14 -11.37
C TRP A 49 8.10 -23.51 -11.55
N ASP A 50 9.26 -23.52 -12.19
CA ASP A 50 9.94 -24.72 -12.68
C ASP A 50 11.26 -24.94 -11.91
N GLU A 51 11.41 -26.10 -11.29
CA GLU A 51 12.53 -26.42 -10.41
C GLU A 51 13.85 -26.63 -11.19
N ASP A 52 13.76 -26.95 -12.48
CA ASP A 52 14.91 -27.09 -13.38
C ASP A 52 15.28 -25.75 -14.07
N SER A 53 14.58 -24.64 -13.74
CA SER A 53 14.82 -23.34 -14.36
C SER A 53 16.09 -22.64 -13.83
N VAL A 54 16.82 -21.98 -14.73
CA VAL A 54 18.03 -21.20 -14.40
C VAL A 54 17.67 -19.83 -13.80
N ASP A 55 16.57 -19.21 -14.25
CA ASP A 55 16.04 -17.97 -13.70
C ASP A 55 14.58 -18.12 -13.18
N PRO A 56 14.22 -17.39 -12.11
CA PRO A 56 12.84 -17.24 -11.65
C PRO A 56 12.13 -16.01 -12.24
N CYS A 57 12.80 -15.22 -13.09
CA CYS A 57 12.33 -13.92 -13.56
C CYS A 57 11.25 -14.04 -14.66
N SER A 58 11.15 -15.21 -15.29
CA SER A 58 10.08 -15.61 -16.20
C SER A 58 8.81 -16.12 -15.50
N TRP A 59 8.84 -16.34 -14.17
CA TRP A 59 7.75 -16.99 -13.43
C TRP A 59 6.58 -16.04 -13.12
N ALA A 60 5.36 -16.58 -13.04
CA ALA A 60 4.19 -15.81 -12.64
C ALA A 60 4.31 -15.31 -11.20
N MET A 61 3.75 -14.14 -10.89
CA MET A 61 3.79 -13.50 -9.56
C MET A 61 5.20 -13.13 -9.03
N ILE A 62 6.27 -13.32 -9.82
CA ILE A 62 7.63 -12.85 -9.53
C ILE A 62 7.91 -11.55 -10.30
N THR A 63 8.79 -10.70 -9.77
CA THR A 63 9.37 -9.59 -10.54
C THR A 63 10.83 -9.39 -10.14
N CYS A 64 11.70 -9.28 -11.14
CA CYS A 64 13.14 -9.07 -10.97
C CYS A 64 13.58 -7.62 -11.23
N SER A 65 14.78 -7.27 -10.75
CA SER A 65 15.49 -6.05 -11.18
C SER A 65 16.04 -6.21 -12.61
N PRO A 66 16.55 -5.12 -13.23
CA PRO A 66 17.31 -5.20 -14.49
C PRO A 66 18.56 -6.10 -14.43
N ASP A 67 19.00 -6.45 -13.23
CA ASP A 67 20.14 -7.31 -12.92
C ASP A 67 19.74 -8.78 -12.71
N ASN A 68 18.50 -9.15 -13.04
CA ASN A 68 17.88 -10.48 -12.88
C ASN A 68 17.80 -10.99 -11.43
N LEU A 69 17.72 -10.10 -10.44
CA LEU A 69 17.55 -10.43 -9.01
C LEU A 69 16.09 -10.28 -8.58
N VAL A 70 15.53 -11.23 -7.82
CA VAL A 70 14.13 -11.20 -7.35
C VAL A 70 13.89 -10.03 -6.39
N ILE A 71 13.03 -9.08 -6.78
CA ILE A 71 12.68 -7.89 -5.98
C ILE A 71 11.23 -7.85 -5.50
N CYS A 72 10.32 -8.62 -6.11
CA CYS A 72 8.94 -8.75 -5.65
C CYS A 72 8.44 -10.20 -5.73
N LEU A 73 7.76 -10.63 -4.67
CA LEU A 73 6.86 -11.78 -4.65
C LEU A 73 5.43 -11.23 -4.46
N GLY A 74 4.62 -11.29 -5.51
CA GLY A 74 3.31 -10.62 -5.56
C GLY A 74 2.19 -11.49 -6.09
N ALA A 75 1.53 -12.24 -5.20
CA ALA A 75 0.39 -13.11 -5.49
C ALA A 75 -0.89 -12.71 -4.70
N PRO A 76 -1.36 -11.45 -4.76
CA PRO A 76 -2.53 -11.02 -4.00
C PRO A 76 -3.83 -11.59 -4.58
N SER A 77 -4.79 -11.93 -3.72
CA SER A 77 -6.16 -12.34 -4.11
C SER A 77 -6.24 -13.60 -5.00
N GLN A 78 -5.36 -14.58 -4.79
CA GLN A 78 -5.27 -15.81 -5.61
C GLN A 78 -5.87 -17.05 -4.93
N SER A 79 -6.45 -16.92 -3.73
CA SER A 79 -7.00 -18.02 -2.91
C SER A 79 -5.99 -19.07 -2.46
N LEU A 80 -4.69 -18.70 -2.37
CA LEU A 80 -3.63 -19.59 -1.90
C LEU A 80 -3.83 -19.98 -0.42
N SER A 81 -3.68 -21.26 -0.08
CA SER A 81 -3.65 -21.75 1.31
C SER A 81 -2.31 -22.42 1.64
N GLY A 82 -2.21 -23.19 2.73
CA GLY A 82 -0.93 -23.70 3.25
C GLY A 82 -0.25 -22.73 4.20
N THR A 83 1.06 -22.63 4.14
CA THR A 83 1.93 -21.84 5.05
C THR A 83 3.02 -21.09 4.27
N LEU A 84 3.54 -19.99 4.81
CA LEU A 84 4.67 -19.29 4.21
C LEU A 84 6.00 -19.89 4.67
N SER A 85 6.78 -20.47 3.74
CA SER A 85 8.08 -21.08 4.05
C SER A 85 9.12 -20.06 4.54
N GLY A 86 9.90 -20.44 5.55
CA GLY A 86 11.03 -19.65 6.06
C GLY A 86 12.13 -19.41 5.01
N SER A 87 12.19 -20.24 3.96
CA SER A 87 13.08 -20.07 2.80
C SER A 87 12.95 -18.70 2.13
N ILE A 88 11.86 -17.95 2.35
CA ILE A 88 11.72 -16.55 1.93
C ILE A 88 12.85 -15.64 2.43
N GLY A 89 13.49 -15.96 3.56
CA GLY A 89 14.65 -15.23 4.09
C GLY A 89 15.92 -15.34 3.22
N ASN A 90 15.98 -16.28 2.27
CA ASN A 90 17.08 -16.41 1.31
C ASN A 90 16.96 -15.44 0.13
N LEU A 91 15.76 -14.88 -0.12
CA LEU A 91 15.49 -13.95 -1.22
C LEU A 91 15.94 -12.52 -0.86
N THR A 92 17.23 -12.36 -0.56
CA THR A 92 17.84 -11.15 0.05
C THR A 92 17.70 -9.87 -0.78
N ASN A 93 17.21 -9.96 -2.02
CA ASN A 93 16.94 -8.85 -2.92
C ASN A 93 15.51 -8.30 -2.84
N LEU A 94 14.59 -9.01 -2.15
CA LEU A 94 13.19 -8.62 -2.01
C LEU A 94 13.02 -7.21 -1.44
N ARG A 95 12.21 -6.42 -2.15
CA ARG A 95 11.73 -5.09 -1.76
C ARG A 95 10.25 -5.12 -1.42
N GLN A 96 9.48 -6.04 -2.00
CA GLN A 96 8.04 -6.14 -1.82
C GLN A 96 7.61 -7.61 -1.66
N VAL A 97 6.79 -7.87 -0.64
CA VAL A 97 6.05 -9.13 -0.46
C VAL A 97 4.57 -8.78 -0.35
N LEU A 98 3.77 -9.26 -1.30
CA LEU A 98 2.36 -8.91 -1.49
C LEU A 98 1.53 -10.18 -1.63
N LEU A 99 1.02 -10.69 -0.52
CA LEU A 99 0.28 -11.95 -0.43
C LEU A 99 -1.13 -11.74 0.17
N GLN A 100 -1.64 -10.51 0.12
CA GLN A 100 -2.90 -10.13 0.76
C GLN A 100 -4.15 -10.71 0.09
N ASN A 101 -5.22 -10.86 0.88
CA ASN A 101 -6.50 -11.49 0.47
C ASN A 101 -6.33 -12.96 0.03
N ASN A 102 -5.52 -13.73 0.76
CA ASN A 102 -5.37 -15.16 0.54
C ASN A 102 -5.85 -15.94 1.78
N ASN A 103 -5.57 -17.23 1.82
CA ASN A 103 -5.99 -18.15 2.87
C ASN A 103 -4.76 -18.83 3.51
N ILE A 104 -3.60 -18.15 3.48
CA ILE A 104 -2.32 -18.63 4.01
C ILE A 104 -2.39 -18.61 5.54
N SER A 105 -1.83 -19.63 6.18
CA SER A 105 -1.99 -19.92 7.61
C SER A 105 -0.65 -20.22 8.30
N GLY A 106 -0.72 -20.58 9.59
CA GLY A 106 0.46 -20.81 10.42
C GLY A 106 1.00 -19.50 11.01
N GLN A 107 2.27 -19.52 11.42
CA GLN A 107 2.97 -18.35 11.94
C GLN A 107 3.61 -17.53 10.83
N ILE A 108 3.88 -16.25 11.09
CA ILE A 108 4.77 -15.45 10.23
C ILE A 108 6.19 -16.01 10.42
N PRO A 109 6.91 -16.44 9.35
CA PRO A 109 8.26 -16.96 9.49
C PRO A 109 9.23 -15.87 10.00
N PRO A 110 10.00 -16.10 11.09
CA PRO A 110 10.93 -15.11 11.62
C PRO A 110 12.06 -14.77 10.63
N GLU A 111 12.33 -15.64 9.67
CA GLU A 111 13.31 -15.47 8.59
C GLU A 111 12.98 -14.27 7.69
N LEU A 112 11.72 -13.80 7.64
CA LEU A 112 11.37 -12.53 6.96
C LEU A 112 12.19 -11.34 7.49
N GLY A 113 12.68 -11.40 8.73
CA GLY A 113 13.52 -10.35 9.33
C GLY A 113 14.93 -10.22 8.71
N THR A 114 15.41 -11.21 7.95
CA THR A 114 16.72 -11.11 7.26
C THR A 114 16.70 -10.17 6.05
N LEU A 115 15.50 -9.86 5.53
CA LEU A 115 15.29 -9.14 4.28
C LEU A 115 15.54 -7.63 4.42
N SER A 116 16.78 -7.26 4.69
CA SER A 116 17.24 -5.88 4.93
C SER A 116 16.83 -4.84 3.87
N LYS A 117 16.51 -5.27 2.64
CA LYS A 117 16.05 -4.43 1.52
C LYS A 117 14.52 -4.30 1.42
N LEU A 118 13.74 -4.99 2.26
CA LEU A 118 12.28 -5.02 2.21
C LEU A 118 11.69 -3.66 2.58
N GLN A 119 10.83 -3.13 1.70
CA GLN A 119 10.19 -1.82 1.80
C GLN A 119 8.66 -1.94 2.02
N THR A 120 8.05 -3.02 1.52
CA THR A 120 6.62 -3.31 1.64
C THR A 120 6.40 -4.77 2.03
N LEU A 121 5.65 -5.00 3.11
CA LEU A 121 5.14 -6.31 3.51
C LEU A 121 3.63 -6.21 3.72
N ASP A 122 2.85 -6.75 2.78
CA ASP A 122 1.40 -6.89 2.91
C ASP A 122 1.01 -8.37 2.90
N ILE A 123 0.64 -8.86 4.07
CA ILE A 123 0.06 -10.19 4.28
C ILE A 123 -1.30 -10.07 4.98
N SER A 124 -1.97 -8.92 4.83
CA SER A 124 -3.30 -8.67 5.38
C SER A 124 -4.36 -9.59 4.77
N ASN A 125 -5.50 -9.76 5.46
CA ASN A 125 -6.61 -10.60 5.00
C ASN A 125 -6.14 -12.03 4.68
N ASN A 126 -5.65 -12.72 5.72
CA ASN A 126 -5.14 -14.10 5.68
C ASN A 126 -5.52 -14.83 6.98
N ARG A 127 -4.92 -15.99 7.25
CA ARG A 127 -5.10 -16.77 8.48
C ARG A 127 -3.78 -16.91 9.28
N PHE A 128 -2.86 -15.95 9.18
CA PHE A 128 -1.65 -15.95 10.01
C PHE A 128 -2.01 -15.83 11.49
N SER A 129 -1.24 -16.50 12.34
CA SER A 129 -1.52 -16.71 13.76
C SER A 129 -0.22 -16.72 14.57
N SER A 130 -0.31 -16.98 15.88
CA SER A 130 0.83 -16.84 16.82
C SER A 130 1.29 -15.37 16.95
N VAL A 131 2.44 -15.17 17.59
CA VAL A 131 3.05 -13.85 17.81
C VAL A 131 3.62 -13.25 16.53
N VAL A 132 3.68 -11.91 16.46
CA VAL A 132 4.45 -11.20 15.43
C VAL A 132 5.94 -11.34 15.76
N PRO A 133 6.80 -11.87 14.87
CA PRO A 133 8.23 -12.08 15.19
C PRO A 133 8.98 -10.78 15.44
N ASP A 134 9.76 -10.72 16.53
CA ASP A 134 10.59 -9.56 16.85
C ASP A 134 11.70 -9.29 15.81
N SER A 135 12.04 -10.28 14.98
CA SER A 135 12.95 -10.13 13.84
C SER A 135 12.44 -9.15 12.79
N LEU A 136 11.13 -8.93 12.66
CA LEU A 136 10.58 -7.88 11.77
C LEU A 136 11.04 -6.48 12.19
N GLY A 137 11.38 -6.25 13.46
CA GLY A 137 11.99 -5.01 13.95
C GLY A 137 13.42 -4.75 13.45
N GLN A 138 14.03 -5.69 12.72
CA GLN A 138 15.35 -5.53 12.09
C GLN A 138 15.26 -4.96 10.67
N LEU A 139 14.05 -4.85 10.11
CA LEU A 139 13.80 -4.44 8.72
C LEU A 139 13.90 -2.92 8.54
N ASN A 140 15.13 -2.40 8.63
CA ASN A 140 15.42 -0.96 8.61
C ASN A 140 14.93 -0.20 7.36
N SER A 141 14.72 -0.89 6.24
CA SER A 141 14.19 -0.33 4.98
C SER A 141 12.65 -0.28 4.90
N LEU A 142 11.94 -0.90 5.87
CA LEU A 142 10.50 -1.15 5.79
C LEU A 142 9.71 0.14 6.01
N GLN A 143 8.85 0.47 5.03
CA GLN A 143 8.02 1.67 5.04
C GLN A 143 6.53 1.34 5.21
N TYR A 144 6.08 0.20 4.69
CA TYR A 144 4.68 -0.20 4.67
C TYR A 144 4.54 -1.62 5.21
N LEU A 145 3.83 -1.76 6.33
CA LEU A 145 3.57 -3.04 6.99
C LEU A 145 2.05 -3.23 7.21
N ARG A 146 1.46 -4.23 6.59
CA ARG A 146 0.05 -4.59 6.71
C ARG A 146 -0.09 -6.05 7.17
N LEU A 147 -0.53 -6.21 8.42
CA LEU A 147 -0.80 -7.50 9.08
C LEU A 147 -2.29 -7.63 9.46
N ASN A 148 -3.13 -6.65 9.12
CA ASN A 148 -4.52 -6.59 9.54
C ASN A 148 -5.39 -7.74 8.99
N ASN A 149 -6.53 -8.00 9.63
CA ASN A 149 -7.45 -9.08 9.27
C ASN A 149 -6.72 -10.45 9.24
N ASN A 150 -6.18 -10.84 10.39
CA ASN A 150 -5.50 -12.11 10.64
C ASN A 150 -5.85 -12.60 12.07
N SER A 151 -5.26 -13.72 12.50
CA SER A 151 -5.44 -14.33 13.83
C SER A 151 -4.19 -14.17 14.72
N LEU A 152 -3.38 -13.12 14.51
CA LEU A 152 -2.15 -12.88 15.27
C LEU A 152 -2.47 -12.57 16.74
N SER A 153 -1.64 -13.04 17.66
CA SER A 153 -1.96 -13.09 19.09
C SER A 153 -0.77 -12.74 19.98
N GLY A 154 -1.03 -12.29 21.21
CA GLY A 154 0.01 -11.94 22.18
C GLY A 154 0.36 -10.44 22.12
N PRO A 155 1.47 -10.02 22.76
CA PRO A 155 1.75 -8.60 22.96
C PRO A 155 1.98 -7.85 21.64
N PHE A 156 1.61 -6.57 21.60
CA PHE A 156 2.01 -5.69 20.51
C PHE A 156 3.56 -5.66 20.37
N PRO A 157 4.11 -5.87 19.16
CA PRO A 157 5.54 -6.02 18.96
C PRO A 157 6.29 -4.69 19.11
N VAL A 158 6.88 -4.48 20.30
CA VAL A 158 7.72 -3.31 20.64
C VAL A 158 8.92 -3.17 19.69
N SER A 159 9.39 -4.29 19.11
CA SER A 159 10.38 -4.35 18.04
C SER A 159 10.04 -3.46 16.83
N LEU A 160 8.78 -3.40 16.39
CA LEU A 160 8.38 -2.53 15.26
C LEU A 160 8.55 -1.04 15.56
N ALA A 161 8.57 -0.63 16.83
CA ALA A 161 8.84 0.75 17.22
C ALA A 161 10.29 1.20 16.95
N LYS A 162 11.19 0.27 16.59
CA LYS A 162 12.59 0.54 16.25
C LYS A 162 12.81 0.85 14.75
N ILE A 163 11.84 0.56 13.87
CA ILE A 163 11.99 0.67 12.42
C ILE A 163 11.98 2.16 12.00
N PRO A 164 13.11 2.74 11.52
CA PRO A 164 13.23 4.19 11.36
C PRO A 164 12.51 4.75 10.13
N GLN A 165 12.25 3.91 9.12
CA GLN A 165 11.61 4.31 7.86
C GLN A 165 10.11 4.01 7.80
N LEU A 166 9.51 3.48 8.88
CA LEU A 166 8.11 3.04 8.87
C LEU A 166 7.18 4.24 8.66
N VAL A 167 6.42 4.22 7.56
CA VAL A 167 5.44 5.26 7.20
C VAL A 167 4.03 4.84 7.63
N PHE A 168 3.68 3.57 7.37
CA PHE A 168 2.35 3.03 7.56
C PHE A 168 2.38 1.64 8.23
N LEU A 169 1.52 1.46 9.23
CA LEU A 169 1.43 0.23 10.03
C LEU A 169 -0.02 -0.15 10.33
N ASP A 170 -0.53 -1.23 9.72
CA ASP A 170 -1.89 -1.73 9.99
C ASP A 170 -1.86 -3.10 10.69
N LEU A 171 -2.21 -3.10 11.98
CA LEU A 171 -2.33 -4.27 12.85
C LEU A 171 -3.79 -4.53 13.26
N SER A 172 -4.76 -3.86 12.62
CA SER A 172 -6.17 -3.96 13.01
C SER A 172 -6.77 -5.36 12.81
N TYR A 173 -7.86 -5.65 13.52
CA TYR A 173 -8.60 -6.93 13.44
C TYR A 173 -7.68 -8.15 13.55
N ASN A 174 -7.07 -8.28 14.72
CA ASN A 174 -6.24 -9.40 15.18
C ASN A 174 -6.58 -9.66 16.67
N ASN A 175 -5.86 -10.57 17.34
CA ASN A 175 -5.98 -10.87 18.76
C ASN A 175 -4.79 -10.37 19.59
N LEU A 176 -4.20 -9.22 19.20
CA LEU A 176 -3.06 -8.63 19.92
C LEU A 176 -3.51 -8.00 21.25
N SER A 177 -2.60 -8.03 22.23
CA SER A 177 -2.88 -7.69 23.62
C SER A 177 -1.88 -6.71 24.24
N GLY A 178 -2.28 -6.12 25.38
CA GLY A 178 -1.42 -5.27 26.20
C GLY A 178 -1.42 -3.80 25.77
N PRO A 179 -0.42 -3.01 26.23
CA PRO A 179 -0.29 -1.60 25.88
C PRO A 179 0.21 -1.43 24.44
N VAL A 180 -0.34 -0.44 23.72
CA VAL A 180 0.10 -0.12 22.35
C VAL A 180 1.42 0.66 22.38
N PRO A 181 2.50 0.18 21.75
CA PRO A 181 3.78 0.89 21.67
C PRO A 181 3.66 2.21 20.90
N LYS A 182 4.51 3.18 21.23
CA LYS A 182 4.64 4.41 20.45
C LYS A 182 5.44 4.15 19.16
N PHE A 183 4.76 3.61 18.14
CA PHE A 183 5.35 3.38 16.83
C PHE A 183 5.80 4.71 16.15
N PRO A 184 6.87 4.70 15.34
CA PRO A 184 7.33 5.88 14.59
C PRO A 184 6.48 6.17 13.33
N ALA A 185 5.55 5.27 12.97
CA ALA A 185 4.72 5.38 11.78
C ALA A 185 3.87 6.67 11.76
N ARG A 186 3.86 7.37 10.61
CA ARG A 186 3.02 8.56 10.39
C ARG A 186 1.53 8.26 10.48
N THR A 187 1.14 7.02 10.20
CA THR A 187 -0.23 6.53 10.32
C THR A 187 -0.17 5.07 10.74
N PHE A 188 -0.85 4.74 11.84
CA PHE A 188 -1.00 3.36 12.27
C PHE A 188 -2.44 3.07 12.69
N ASN A 189 -2.82 1.79 12.61
CA ASN A 189 -4.14 1.31 12.98
C ASN A 189 -4.02 0.03 13.82
N VAL A 190 -4.75 -0.01 14.93
CA VAL A 190 -4.81 -1.15 15.87
C VAL A 190 -6.26 -1.51 16.25
N ALA A 191 -7.26 -0.88 15.62
CA ALA A 191 -8.67 -1.11 15.93
C ALA A 191 -9.07 -2.58 15.77
N GLY A 192 -10.08 -3.04 16.52
CA GLY A 192 -10.56 -4.42 16.42
C GLY A 192 -9.65 -5.48 17.06
N ASN A 193 -8.60 -5.10 17.79
CA ASN A 193 -7.89 -5.99 18.71
C ASN A 193 -8.59 -5.98 20.07
N PRO A 194 -9.15 -7.11 20.57
CA PRO A 194 -10.01 -7.13 21.74
C PRO A 194 -9.27 -7.01 23.09
N LEU A 195 -7.94 -7.13 23.11
CA LEU A 195 -7.13 -7.20 24.32
C LEU A 195 -6.21 -5.98 24.53
N ILE A 196 -6.51 -4.85 23.88
CA ILE A 196 -5.79 -3.57 24.10
C ILE A 196 -6.05 -3.08 25.53
N CYS A 197 -4.98 -2.85 26.30
CA CYS A 197 -5.08 -2.23 27.62
C CYS A 197 -5.06 -0.70 27.51
N GLY A 198 -5.94 -0.03 28.27
CA GLY A 198 -6.01 1.43 28.34
C GLY A 198 -4.81 2.07 29.05
N SER A 199 -4.59 3.38 28.83
CA SER A 199 -3.40 4.12 29.28
C SER A 199 -3.31 4.39 30.80
N SER A 200 -3.97 3.59 31.64
CA SER A 200 -4.13 3.86 33.08
C SER A 200 -4.15 2.60 33.97
N SER A 201 -3.40 1.56 33.61
CA SER A 201 -3.17 0.39 34.47
C SER A 201 -1.71 -0.06 34.40
N THR A 202 -0.92 0.26 35.43
CA THR A 202 0.45 -0.25 35.64
C THR A 202 0.49 -1.59 36.39
N GLU A 203 -0.67 -2.16 36.68
CA GLU A 203 -0.82 -3.54 37.17
C GLU A 203 -1.27 -4.43 36.02
N GLY A 204 -0.85 -5.71 36.04
CA GLY A 204 -0.85 -6.57 34.86
C GLY A 204 -2.24 -6.86 34.29
N CYS A 205 -2.35 -6.89 32.96
CA CYS A 205 -3.58 -7.26 32.24
C CYS A 205 -3.88 -8.77 32.33
N SER A 206 -4.10 -9.27 33.55
CA SER A 206 -4.56 -10.63 33.84
C SER A 206 -6.08 -10.62 33.92
N GLY A 207 -6.75 -11.21 32.92
CA GLY A 207 -8.21 -11.20 32.83
C GLY A 207 -8.88 -11.98 33.97
N SER A 208 -9.60 -11.28 34.85
CA SER A 208 -10.62 -11.86 35.72
C SER A 208 -11.75 -10.85 35.88
N ALA A 209 -12.99 -11.29 35.67
CA ALA A 209 -14.15 -10.42 35.67
C ALA A 209 -14.71 -10.24 37.09
N ASN A 210 -15.08 -9.00 37.43
CA ASN A 210 -16.12 -8.72 38.41
C ASN A 210 -16.76 -7.36 38.11
N ALA A 211 -18.08 -7.27 38.26
CA ALA A 211 -18.84 -6.06 37.96
C ALA A 211 -19.03 -5.19 39.23
N GLY A 212 -18.86 -3.88 39.08
CA GLY A 212 -19.15 -2.89 40.12
C GLY A 212 -19.39 -1.51 39.49
N PRO A 213 -20.47 -0.79 39.84
CA PRO A 213 -20.76 0.52 39.27
C PRO A 213 -19.90 1.61 39.92
N LEU A 214 -19.25 2.45 39.11
CA LEU A 214 -18.58 3.66 39.58
C LEU A 214 -19.56 4.87 39.58
N PRO A 215 -19.56 5.70 40.64
CA PRO A 215 -20.40 6.89 40.71
C PRO A 215 -19.84 8.06 39.89
N PHE A 216 -20.73 9.00 39.58
CA PHE A 216 -20.47 10.21 38.80
C PHE A 216 -20.11 11.40 39.72
N SER A 217 -19.04 12.12 39.41
CA SER A 217 -18.65 13.37 40.09
C SER A 217 -18.39 14.47 39.08
N LEU A 218 -19.02 15.63 39.27
CA LEU A 218 -18.98 16.80 38.39
C LEU A 218 -18.52 18.02 39.19
N GLU A 219 -17.24 18.39 39.08
CA GLU A 219 -16.73 19.59 39.75
C GLU A 219 -17.01 20.87 38.97
N THR A 220 -17.37 21.93 39.70
CA THR A 220 -17.74 23.25 39.17
C THR A 220 -16.94 24.33 39.89
N SER A 221 -16.22 25.18 39.16
CA SER A 221 -15.31 26.19 39.73
C SER A 221 -15.90 27.63 39.70
N PRO A 222 -15.96 28.36 40.84
CA PRO A 222 -16.55 29.71 40.91
C PRO A 222 -15.57 30.87 41.20
N GLY A 223 -15.85 32.07 40.65
CA GLY A 223 -15.21 33.36 40.98
C GLY A 223 -14.44 33.98 39.80
N LYS A 224 -14.71 35.19 39.22
CA LYS A 224 -14.98 36.56 39.75
C LYS A 224 -13.82 37.07 40.65
N HIS A 225 -13.26 38.29 40.51
CA HIS A 225 -13.58 39.53 39.76
C HIS A 225 -12.30 40.45 39.68
N LYS A 226 -12.20 41.68 39.13
CA LYS A 226 -13.13 42.71 38.58
C LYS A 226 -12.40 43.72 37.63
N SER A 227 -13.12 44.22 36.62
CA SER A 227 -13.06 45.53 35.88
C SER A 227 -11.90 46.55 36.06
N LYS A 228 -11.51 47.19 34.93
CA LYS A 228 -11.49 48.67 34.77
C LYS A 228 -11.69 49.08 33.29
N LYS A 229 -12.29 50.26 33.04
CA LYS A 229 -12.45 50.92 31.71
C LYS A 229 -11.77 52.30 31.73
N LEU A 230 -11.28 52.76 30.58
CA LEU A 230 -11.32 54.17 30.17
C LEU A 230 -11.28 54.28 28.63
N ALA A 231 -11.61 55.44 28.06
CA ALA A 231 -11.78 55.64 26.61
C ALA A 231 -11.56 57.12 26.19
N PHE A 232 -11.82 57.42 24.91
CA PHE A 232 -11.56 58.68 24.15
C PHE A 232 -10.08 58.81 23.70
N ALA A 233 -9.72 58.90 22.40
CA ALA A 233 -10.14 59.77 21.26
C ALA A 233 -9.34 61.10 21.23
N LEU A 234 -8.96 61.70 20.10
CA LEU A 234 -9.36 61.57 18.68
C LEU A 234 -8.14 61.41 17.72
N GLY A 235 -8.37 61.14 16.43
CA GLY A 235 -7.30 61.01 15.41
C GLY A 235 -7.75 61.03 13.94
N LEU A 236 -8.73 61.86 13.58
CA LEU A 236 -9.30 61.91 12.23
C LEU A 236 -8.50 62.80 11.26
N SER A 237 -7.85 62.17 10.26
CA SER A 237 -7.72 62.68 8.87
C SER A 237 -6.76 61.81 8.03
N LEU A 238 -5.60 61.44 8.57
CA LEU A 238 -4.51 60.80 7.81
C LEU A 238 -4.61 59.27 7.67
N SER A 239 -5.32 58.59 8.59
CA SER A 239 -5.37 57.12 8.64
C SER A 239 -6.00 56.46 7.40
N LEU A 240 -7.06 57.05 6.85
CA LEU A 240 -7.83 56.46 5.74
C LEU A 240 -7.03 56.40 4.43
N VAL A 241 -6.22 57.40 4.14
CA VAL A 241 -5.37 57.42 2.92
C VAL A 241 -4.28 56.35 3.02
N SER A 242 -3.66 56.20 4.19
CA SER A 242 -2.70 55.11 4.45
C SER A 242 -3.35 53.74 4.30
N LEU A 243 -4.54 53.52 4.88
CA LEU A 243 -5.31 52.29 4.72
C LEU A 243 -5.71 52.00 3.27
N PHE A 244 -6.05 53.03 2.48
CA PHE A 244 -6.38 52.86 1.07
C PHE A 244 -5.17 52.46 0.23
N PHE A 245 -4.00 53.08 0.44
CA PHE A 245 -2.76 52.65 -0.21
C PHE A 245 -2.28 51.28 0.28
N LEU A 246 -2.49 50.93 1.55
CA LEU A 246 -2.22 49.58 2.06
C LEU A 246 -3.15 48.55 1.41
N ALA A 247 -4.44 48.86 1.27
CA ALA A 247 -5.43 48.01 0.60
C ALA A 247 -5.12 47.85 -0.90
N LEU A 248 -4.73 48.92 -1.59
CA LEU A 248 -4.24 48.85 -2.98
C LEU A 248 -2.93 48.06 -3.08
N GLY A 249 -2.01 48.22 -2.14
CA GLY A 249 -0.78 47.43 -2.04
C GLY A 249 -1.06 45.95 -1.84
N ILE A 250 -2.03 45.59 -0.98
CA ILE A 250 -2.50 44.22 -0.76
C ILE A 250 -3.23 43.68 -1.99
N LEU A 251 -4.06 44.48 -2.67
CA LEU A 251 -4.75 44.08 -3.90
C LEU A 251 -3.76 43.90 -5.06
N TRP A 252 -2.75 44.75 -5.18
CA TRP A 252 -1.67 44.63 -6.15
C TRP A 252 -0.77 43.43 -5.82
N HIS A 253 -0.44 43.20 -4.55
CA HIS A 253 0.29 42.01 -4.11
C HIS A 253 -0.53 40.72 -4.36
N ARG A 254 -1.84 40.71 -4.14
CA ARG A 254 -2.72 39.57 -4.47
C ARG A 254 -2.92 39.38 -5.98
N ARG A 255 -2.94 40.46 -6.78
CA ARG A 255 -2.90 40.37 -8.26
C ARG A 255 -1.54 39.86 -8.75
N LYS A 256 -0.42 40.33 -8.17
CA LYS A 256 0.94 39.89 -8.50
C LYS A 256 1.18 38.44 -8.05
N GLN A 257 0.71 38.02 -6.88
CA GLN A 257 0.68 36.62 -6.47
C GLN A 257 -0.13 35.78 -7.47
N LYS A 258 -1.34 36.20 -7.87
CA LYS A 258 -2.12 35.48 -8.90
C LYS A 258 -1.39 35.38 -10.24
N GLY A 259 -0.65 36.41 -10.66
CA GLY A 259 0.20 36.37 -11.85
C GLY A 259 1.42 35.44 -11.70
N GLN A 260 2.10 35.48 -10.55
CA GLN A 260 3.25 34.62 -10.25
C GLN A 260 2.85 33.14 -10.11
N ILE A 261 1.66 32.87 -9.56
CA ILE A 261 1.04 31.54 -9.49
C ILE A 261 0.71 31.00 -10.88
N LEU A 262 0.29 31.86 -11.82
CA LEU A 262 -0.10 31.45 -13.17
C LEU A 262 1.10 31.20 -14.11
N LEU A 263 2.26 31.82 -13.85
CA LEU A 263 3.48 31.66 -14.64
C LEU A 263 4.62 30.89 -13.95
N ASN A 264 4.45 30.46 -12.70
CA ASN A 264 5.38 29.57 -12.01
C ASN A 264 4.67 28.33 -11.44
N ILE A 265 3.87 27.66 -12.28
CA ILE A 265 3.46 26.27 -12.07
C ILE A 265 4.67 25.37 -12.38
N ASN A 266 5.70 25.45 -11.55
CA ASN A 266 6.70 24.41 -11.46
C ASN A 266 6.13 23.36 -10.50
N ASP A 267 5.60 22.27 -11.06
CA ASP A 267 4.87 21.23 -10.31
C ASP A 267 5.74 20.71 -9.15
N LYS A 268 5.37 21.07 -7.92
CA LYS A 268 5.99 20.51 -6.72
C LYS A 268 5.59 19.05 -6.62
N ARG A 269 6.46 18.17 -7.11
CA ARG A 269 6.36 16.72 -6.93
C ARG A 269 6.10 16.41 -5.45
N GLU A 270 5.03 15.67 -5.20
CA GLU A 270 4.78 15.04 -3.90
C GLU A 270 5.60 13.74 -3.86
N GLU A 271 6.91 13.84 -3.58
CA GLU A 271 7.90 12.75 -3.62
C GLU A 271 7.73 11.68 -2.52
N GLY A 272 6.50 11.50 -2.02
CA GLY A 272 6.08 10.46 -1.09
C GLY A 272 5.08 9.45 -1.68
N LEU A 273 4.70 9.57 -2.96
CA LEU A 273 3.89 8.56 -3.67
C LEU A 273 4.80 7.50 -4.30
N ILE A 274 4.63 6.27 -3.84
CA ILE A 274 5.45 5.08 -4.14
C ILE A 274 5.48 4.79 -5.66
N SER A 275 6.57 4.20 -6.15
CA SER A 275 6.64 3.58 -7.48
C SER A 275 5.78 2.30 -7.56
N LEU A 276 4.47 2.47 -7.58
CA LEU A 276 3.46 1.41 -7.72
C LEU A 276 3.44 0.86 -9.16
N GLY A 277 4.44 0.06 -9.49
CA GLY A 277 4.61 -0.58 -10.80
C GLY A 277 4.79 0.41 -11.96
N ASN A 278 4.51 -0.05 -13.18
CA ASN A 278 4.66 0.73 -14.43
C ASN A 278 3.50 1.73 -14.67
N LEU A 279 2.94 2.32 -13.62
CA LEU A 279 1.89 3.34 -13.75
C LEU A 279 2.45 4.66 -14.29
N ARG A 280 1.82 5.19 -15.34
CA ARG A 280 2.22 6.48 -15.90
C ARG A 280 1.70 7.63 -15.03
N ASN A 281 2.60 8.49 -14.56
CA ASN A 281 2.22 9.77 -13.96
C ASN A 281 1.87 10.76 -15.09
N PHE A 282 0.66 11.33 -15.04
CA PHE A 282 0.14 12.28 -16.02
C PHE A 282 0.10 13.69 -15.43
N THR A 283 0.45 14.71 -16.21
CA THR A 283 0.23 16.10 -15.79
C THR A 283 -1.26 16.46 -15.84
N PHE A 284 -1.72 17.35 -14.97
CA PHE A 284 -3.11 17.82 -15.00
C PHE A 284 -3.47 18.42 -16.36
N ARG A 285 -2.54 19.17 -16.98
CA ARG A 285 -2.70 19.77 -18.30
C ARG A 285 -2.89 18.73 -19.42
N GLU A 286 -2.19 17.60 -19.36
CA GLU A 286 -2.37 16.51 -20.33
C GLU A 286 -3.78 15.91 -20.25
N LEU A 287 -4.26 15.61 -19.03
CA LEU A 287 -5.61 15.06 -18.84
C LEU A 287 -6.71 16.10 -19.13
N GLN A 288 -6.46 17.38 -18.84
CA GLN A 288 -7.35 18.49 -19.19
C GLN A 288 -7.50 18.62 -20.71
N ILE A 289 -6.40 18.54 -21.48
CA ILE A 289 -6.46 18.54 -22.95
C ILE A 289 -7.17 17.28 -23.45
N ALA A 290 -6.81 16.11 -22.93
CA ALA A 290 -7.35 14.83 -23.38
C ALA A 290 -8.87 14.69 -23.18
N THR A 291 -9.44 15.34 -22.15
CA THR A 291 -10.87 15.28 -21.80
C THR A 291 -11.72 16.45 -22.33
N ASP A 292 -11.13 17.31 -23.17
CA ASP A 292 -11.72 18.60 -23.59
C ASP A 292 -12.14 19.46 -22.39
N ASN A 293 -11.17 19.84 -21.56
CA ASN A 293 -11.36 20.62 -20.33
C ASN A 293 -12.36 19.99 -19.34
N PHE A 294 -12.43 18.65 -19.28
CA PHE A 294 -13.45 17.90 -18.53
C PHE A 294 -14.89 18.25 -18.97
N CYS A 295 -15.11 18.39 -20.28
CA CYS A 295 -16.41 18.73 -20.86
C CYS A 295 -17.51 17.76 -20.41
N SER A 296 -18.68 18.30 -20.02
CA SER A 296 -19.82 17.51 -19.56
C SER A 296 -20.36 16.52 -20.60
N LYS A 297 -20.18 16.82 -21.90
CA LYS A 297 -20.51 15.92 -23.02
C LYS A 297 -19.66 14.63 -23.03
N ASN A 298 -18.50 14.64 -22.38
CA ASN A 298 -17.60 13.50 -22.29
C ASN A 298 -17.85 12.64 -21.03
N ILE A 299 -18.84 12.96 -20.18
CA ILE A 299 -19.09 12.18 -18.96
C ILE A 299 -19.60 10.77 -19.30
N LEU A 300 -18.89 9.76 -18.80
CA LEU A 300 -19.22 8.33 -18.89
C LEU A 300 -19.96 7.81 -17.66
N GLY A 301 -19.87 8.54 -16.54
CA GLY A 301 -20.56 8.21 -15.31
C GLY A 301 -20.31 9.25 -14.22
N THR A 302 -21.28 9.37 -13.32
CA THR A 302 -21.25 10.24 -12.13
C THR A 302 -21.60 9.41 -10.91
N GLY A 303 -20.98 9.70 -9.77
CA GLY A 303 -21.28 9.01 -8.50
C GLY A 303 -20.84 9.83 -7.29
N GLY A 304 -21.06 9.30 -6.09
CA GLY A 304 -20.66 9.97 -4.84
C GLY A 304 -19.15 10.29 -4.75
N PHE A 305 -18.35 9.55 -5.53
CA PHE A 305 -16.90 9.64 -5.62
C PHE A 305 -16.38 10.49 -6.80
N GLY A 306 -17.25 11.30 -7.42
CA GLY A 306 -16.89 12.19 -8.53
C GLY A 306 -17.30 11.66 -9.91
N ASN A 307 -16.63 12.18 -10.94
CA ASN A 307 -17.05 12.04 -12.34
C ASN A 307 -15.99 11.30 -13.16
N VAL A 308 -16.44 10.43 -14.07
CA VAL A 308 -15.60 9.73 -15.05
C VAL A 308 -15.81 10.38 -16.41
N TYR A 309 -14.73 10.86 -17.03
CA TYR A 309 -14.73 11.51 -18.34
C TYR A 309 -14.06 10.63 -19.39
N LYS A 310 -14.61 10.61 -20.60
CA LYS A 310 -13.97 10.09 -21.80
C LYS A 310 -12.83 11.02 -22.19
N GLY A 311 -11.63 10.47 -22.34
CA GLY A 311 -10.46 11.20 -22.81
C GLY A 311 -9.81 10.54 -24.01
N LYS A 312 -9.06 11.33 -24.78
CA LYS A 312 -8.20 10.87 -25.87
C LYS A 312 -6.81 11.48 -25.69
N LEU A 313 -5.82 10.64 -25.39
CA LEU A 313 -4.43 11.03 -25.22
C LEU A 313 -3.79 11.41 -26.58
N GLY A 314 -2.62 12.05 -26.55
CA GLY A 314 -1.94 12.58 -27.74
C GLY A 314 -1.49 11.51 -28.75
N ASP A 315 -1.23 10.30 -28.28
CA ASP A 315 -1.01 9.07 -29.06
C ASP A 315 -2.29 8.51 -29.73
N ARG A 316 -3.43 9.18 -29.52
CA ARG A 316 -4.81 8.78 -29.89
C ARG A 316 -5.44 7.69 -29.02
N THR A 317 -4.78 7.24 -27.95
CA THR A 317 -5.32 6.23 -27.02
C THR A 317 -6.56 6.76 -26.30
N MET A 318 -7.63 5.97 -26.30
CA MET A 318 -8.89 6.29 -25.63
C MET A 318 -8.83 5.85 -24.16
N VAL A 319 -9.12 6.77 -23.24
CA VAL A 319 -9.06 6.56 -21.79
C VAL A 319 -10.35 6.97 -21.09
N ALA A 320 -10.56 6.44 -19.89
CA ALA A 320 -11.55 6.90 -18.93
C ALA A 320 -10.82 7.56 -17.74
N VAL A 321 -11.01 8.87 -17.56
CA VAL A 321 -10.36 9.67 -16.51
C VAL A 321 -11.36 9.92 -15.39
N LYS A 322 -11.17 9.26 -14.25
CA LYS A 322 -11.96 9.47 -13.03
C LYS A 322 -11.35 10.65 -12.26
N ARG A 323 -12.09 11.75 -12.12
CA ARG A 323 -11.72 12.92 -11.30
C ARG A 323 -12.49 12.83 -9.99
N LEU A 324 -11.77 12.67 -8.88
CA LEU A 324 -12.35 12.54 -7.55
C LEU A 324 -12.90 13.90 -7.05
N LYS A 325 -13.81 13.85 -6.07
CA LYS A 325 -14.54 15.03 -5.58
C LYS A 325 -14.01 15.48 -4.21
N ASP A 326 -13.89 16.81 -4.06
CA ASP A 326 -13.65 17.58 -2.82
C ASP A 326 -12.43 17.15 -1.95
N MET A 327 -11.32 17.86 -2.14
CA MET A 327 -10.05 17.75 -1.39
C MET A 327 -10.14 17.99 0.13
N THR A 328 -11.28 18.43 0.64
CA THR A 328 -11.49 18.72 2.07
C THR A 328 -11.94 17.50 2.86
N GLY A 329 -12.34 16.40 2.21
CA GLY A 329 -12.73 15.15 2.87
C GLY A 329 -11.59 14.13 2.90
N THR A 330 -11.26 13.61 4.08
CA THR A 330 -10.30 12.50 4.24
C THR A 330 -10.68 11.26 3.42
N ALA A 331 -11.98 11.06 3.17
CA ALA A 331 -12.52 10.00 2.32
C ALA A 331 -12.08 10.08 0.84
N GLY A 332 -11.80 11.28 0.32
CA GLY A 332 -11.36 11.46 -1.07
C GLY A 332 -9.90 11.02 -1.28
N GLU A 333 -9.01 11.40 -0.36
CA GLU A 333 -7.61 10.96 -0.37
C GLU A 333 -7.47 9.49 0.04
N SER A 334 -8.26 8.99 1.00
CA SER A 334 -8.24 7.56 1.33
C SER A 334 -8.74 6.71 0.17
N GLN A 335 -9.80 7.11 -0.54
CA GLN A 335 -10.21 6.41 -1.76
C GLN A 335 -9.16 6.51 -2.86
N PHE A 336 -8.54 7.69 -3.08
CA PHE A 336 -7.47 7.84 -4.07
C PHE A 336 -6.35 6.85 -3.80
N ARG A 337 -5.90 6.76 -2.55
CA ARG A 337 -4.88 5.80 -2.10
C ARG A 337 -5.35 4.36 -2.22
N THR A 338 -6.53 3.99 -1.72
CA THR A 338 -7.04 2.62 -1.82
C THR A 338 -7.22 2.17 -3.27
N GLU A 339 -7.71 3.02 -4.18
CA GLU A 339 -7.81 2.66 -5.60
C GLU A 339 -6.44 2.65 -6.30
N LEU A 340 -5.51 3.54 -5.93
CA LEU A 340 -4.14 3.56 -6.46
C LEU A 340 -3.31 2.36 -5.97
N GLU A 341 -3.43 1.98 -4.70
CA GLU A 341 -2.66 0.93 -4.03
C GLU A 341 -3.26 -0.46 -4.32
N MET A 342 -4.58 -0.65 -4.21
CA MET A 342 -5.19 -1.96 -4.43
C MET A 342 -5.35 -2.30 -5.92
N ILE A 343 -5.75 -1.34 -6.78
CA ILE A 343 -6.06 -1.62 -8.20
C ILE A 343 -4.78 -1.60 -9.08
N SER A 344 -3.67 -1.03 -8.61
CA SER A 344 -2.36 -1.24 -9.29
C SER A 344 -1.79 -2.63 -9.05
N LEU A 345 -2.04 -3.22 -7.88
CA LEU A 345 -1.50 -4.51 -7.45
C LEU A 345 -2.44 -5.70 -7.77
N ALA A 346 -3.74 -5.45 -7.96
CA ALA A 346 -4.72 -6.49 -8.27
C ALA A 346 -4.61 -7.03 -9.70
N VAL A 347 -3.80 -8.08 -9.89
CA VAL A 347 -3.72 -8.84 -11.15
C VAL A 347 -4.86 -9.86 -11.23
N HIS A 348 -5.95 -9.49 -11.89
CA HIS A 348 -7.05 -10.42 -12.21
C HIS A 348 -7.66 -10.12 -13.58
N ARG A 349 -7.89 -11.18 -14.37
CA ARG A 349 -8.40 -11.16 -15.77
C ARG A 349 -9.70 -10.39 -16.01
N HIS A 350 -10.48 -10.08 -14.96
CA HIS A 350 -11.74 -9.34 -15.07
C HIS A 350 -11.74 -8.00 -14.31
N LEU A 351 -10.61 -7.54 -13.76
CA LEU A 351 -10.48 -6.23 -13.14
C LEU A 351 -9.91 -5.19 -14.14
N LEU A 352 -10.32 -3.94 -13.99
CA LEU A 352 -9.84 -2.82 -14.81
C LEU A 352 -8.47 -2.34 -14.30
N ARG A 353 -7.39 -2.85 -14.90
CA ARG A 353 -6.03 -2.40 -14.63
C ARG A 353 -5.92 -0.87 -14.83
N LEU A 354 -5.41 -0.18 -13.82
CA LEU A 354 -5.09 1.25 -13.90
C LEU A 354 -3.94 1.48 -14.92
N ILE A 355 -4.03 2.53 -15.74
CA ILE A 355 -2.95 2.97 -16.66
C ILE A 355 -2.01 3.93 -15.94
N GLY A 356 -2.56 4.78 -15.08
CA GLY A 356 -1.82 5.83 -14.42
C GLY A 356 -2.69 6.76 -13.59
N TYR A 357 -2.08 7.81 -13.07
CA TYR A 357 -2.73 8.77 -12.19
C TYR A 357 -2.20 10.20 -12.44
N CYS A 358 -2.91 11.17 -11.89
CA CYS A 358 -2.43 12.54 -11.71
C CYS A 358 -2.73 12.95 -10.27
N ALA A 359 -1.71 13.38 -9.54
CA ALA A 359 -1.83 13.87 -8.17
C ALA A 359 -1.18 15.25 -8.07
N THR A 360 -1.98 16.27 -7.78
CA THR A 360 -1.54 17.61 -7.41
C THR A 360 -2.15 18.00 -6.06
N SER A 361 -1.79 19.16 -5.52
CA SER A 361 -2.33 19.68 -4.25
C SER A 361 -3.86 19.86 -4.23
N ASN A 362 -4.49 20.02 -5.41
CA ASN A 362 -5.91 20.32 -5.54
C ASN A 362 -6.69 19.26 -6.35
N GLU A 363 -6.01 18.31 -6.99
CA GLU A 363 -6.61 17.40 -7.99
C GLU A 363 -6.03 16.00 -7.84
N ARG A 364 -6.91 15.00 -7.66
CA ARG A 364 -6.58 13.57 -7.72
C ARG A 364 -7.38 12.96 -8.88
N LEU A 365 -6.69 12.41 -9.87
CA LEU A 365 -7.29 11.72 -11.02
C LEU A 365 -6.69 10.34 -11.24
N LEU A 366 -7.53 9.40 -11.66
CA LEU A 366 -7.18 8.02 -11.99
C LEU A 366 -7.51 7.75 -13.46
N VAL A 367 -6.59 7.11 -14.19
CA VAL A 367 -6.67 6.91 -15.65
C VAL A 367 -6.80 5.42 -15.96
N TYR A 368 -7.92 5.04 -16.58
CA TYR A 368 -8.26 3.66 -16.95
C TYR A 368 -8.39 3.50 -18.47
N PRO A 369 -8.33 2.26 -19.01
CA PRO A 369 -8.67 2.00 -20.41
C PRO A 369 -10.12 2.37 -20.71
N TYR A 370 -10.38 3.00 -21.86
CA TYR A 370 -11.76 3.23 -22.30
C TYR A 370 -12.41 1.93 -22.79
N MET A 371 -13.55 1.55 -22.20
CA MET A 371 -14.38 0.46 -22.70
C MET A 371 -15.43 1.00 -23.69
N SER A 372 -15.43 0.49 -24.92
CA SER A 372 -16.49 0.75 -25.91
C SER A 372 -17.83 0.09 -25.52
N ASN A 373 -17.78 -1.06 -24.86
CA ASN A 373 -18.91 -1.98 -24.69
C ASN A 373 -19.71 -1.74 -23.39
N GLY A 374 -19.89 -0.46 -23.02
CA GLY A 374 -20.62 -0.04 -21.82
C GLY A 374 -19.79 -0.10 -20.52
N SER A 375 -20.45 0.17 -19.38
CA SER A 375 -19.82 0.19 -18.07
C SER A 375 -19.84 -1.19 -17.40
N VAL A 376 -18.94 -1.41 -16.42
CA VAL A 376 -18.96 -2.61 -15.57
C VAL A 376 -20.32 -2.77 -14.90
N ALA A 377 -20.91 -1.68 -14.39
CA ALA A 377 -22.25 -1.68 -13.77
C ALA A 377 -23.36 -2.15 -14.73
N SER A 378 -23.29 -1.83 -16.03
CA SER A 378 -24.26 -2.36 -17.01
C SER A 378 -24.08 -3.86 -17.30
N ARG A 379 -22.85 -4.39 -17.23
CA ARG A 379 -22.59 -5.84 -17.37
C ARG A 379 -22.95 -6.63 -16.11
N LEU A 380 -22.68 -6.07 -14.92
CA LEU A 380 -23.02 -6.68 -13.63
C LEU A 380 -24.52 -6.91 -13.43
N ARG A 381 -25.40 -6.12 -14.05
CA ARG A 381 -26.87 -6.33 -13.96
C ARG A 381 -27.34 -7.72 -14.41
N GLY A 382 -26.60 -8.39 -15.30
CA GLY A 382 -26.88 -9.78 -15.69
C GLY A 382 -26.34 -10.85 -14.73
N TRP A 383 -25.50 -10.46 -13.76
CA TRP A 383 -24.76 -11.34 -12.85
C TRP A 383 -24.98 -10.97 -11.36
N VAL A 384 -25.89 -10.01 -11.09
CA VAL A 384 -25.93 -9.27 -9.82
C VAL A 384 -26.41 -10.10 -8.62
N LEU A 385 -27.06 -11.25 -8.85
CA LEU A 385 -27.66 -12.08 -7.80
C LEU A 385 -26.67 -12.99 -7.04
N VAL A 386 -25.39 -13.07 -7.46
CA VAL A 386 -24.42 -14.01 -6.88
C VAL A 386 -23.20 -13.32 -6.24
N CYS A 387 -22.75 -12.16 -6.75
CA CYS A 387 -21.39 -11.67 -6.48
C CYS A 387 -21.30 -10.31 -5.77
N LEU A 388 -22.38 -9.81 -5.14
CA LEU A 388 -22.38 -8.47 -4.50
C LEU A 388 -22.88 -8.40 -3.05
N ILE A 389 -23.32 -9.52 -2.44
CA ILE A 389 -23.69 -9.56 -1.02
C ILE A 389 -22.47 -9.82 -0.13
N GLN A 390 -21.44 -10.49 -0.66
CA GLN A 390 -20.31 -11.04 0.11
C GLN A 390 -19.12 -10.07 0.30
N LEU A 391 -19.34 -8.76 0.16
CA LEU A 391 -18.34 -7.70 0.37
C LEU A 391 -18.81 -6.58 1.34
N LEU A 392 -19.98 -6.75 1.97
CA LEU A 392 -20.50 -5.90 3.05
C LEU A 392 -21.21 -6.76 4.11
N SER A 393 -20.53 -7.80 4.59
CA SER A 393 -20.91 -8.66 5.73
C SER A 393 -19.65 -9.23 6.36
#